data_AF-A0A3M1BAF8-F1
#
_entry.id   AF-A0A3M1BAF8-F1
#
_cell.length_a   1.000
_cell.length_b   1.000
_cell.length_c   1.000
_cell.angle_alpha   90.00
_cell.angle_beta   90.00
_cell.angle_gamma   90.00
#
_symmetry.space_group_name_H-M   'P 1'
#
loop_
_entity.id
_entity.type
_entity.pdbx_description
1 polymer ?
#
loop_
_entity_poly.entity_id
_entity_poly.type
_entity_poly.pdbx_seq_one_letter_code
_entity_poly.pdbx_strand_id
1 'polypeptide(L)'
;MTRSDYLKFHAEFTERARSLSDRKNQDYSDDDDAFANLNLCEVVCPGMSCEQGIVVRMSDKLARLGRLLQRDASVPEESIEDTLLDVVNYAVLLAARRSQRP
;
A
#
# COMPACT_ATOMS: atom_id res chain seq x y z
N MET A 1 -11.56 16.25 17.01
CA MET A 1 -10.65 16.72 15.95
C MET A 1 -11.37 17.81 15.16
N THR A 2 -10.79 19.01 15.03
CA THR A 2 -11.35 20.05 14.15
C THR A 2 -10.96 19.81 12.69
N ARG A 3 -11.53 20.57 11.74
CA ARG A 3 -11.12 20.50 10.32
C ARG A 3 -9.62 20.77 10.14
N SER A 4 -9.09 21.77 10.87
CA SER A 4 -7.67 22.10 10.82
C SER A 4 -6.82 20.95 11.35
N ASP A 5 -7.21 20.35 12.48
CA ASP A 5 -6.47 19.23 13.06
C ASP A 5 -6.47 18.02 12.14
N TYR A 6 -7.61 17.73 11.48
CA TYR A 6 -7.71 16.65 10.51
C TYR A 6 -6.79 16.85 9.31
N LEU A 7 -6.75 18.06 8.74
CA LEU A 7 -5.89 18.34 7.59
C LEU A 7 -4.40 18.26 7.95
N LYS A 8 -4.02 18.70 9.16
CA LYS A 8 -2.66 18.53 9.68
C LYS A 8 -2.31 17.05 9.82
N PHE A 9 -3.17 16.28 10.50
CA PHE A 9 -2.99 14.83 10.66
C PHE A 9 -2.90 14.12 9.30
N HIS A 10 -3.77 14.47 8.35
CA HIS A 10 -3.74 13.89 7.00
C HIS A 10 -2.40 14.15 6.29
N ALA A 11 -1.90 15.38 6.34
CA ALA A 11 -0.61 15.73 5.75
C ALA A 11 0.54 14.91 6.37
N GLU A 12 0.60 14.84 7.71
CA GLU A 12 1.61 14.05 8.42
C GLU A 12 1.49 12.55 8.14
N PHE A 13 0.28 12.03 8.05
CA PHE A 13 0.02 10.61 7.77
C PHE A 13 0.44 10.22 6.35
N THR A 14 0.08 11.04 5.36
CA THR A 14 0.44 10.79 3.96
C THR A 14 1.93 10.97 3.69
N GLU A 15 2.61 11.86 4.40
CA GLU A 15 4.07 11.99 4.32
C GLU A 15 4.80 10.77 4.90
N ARG A 16 4.29 10.20 6.01
CA ARG A 16 4.77 8.92 6.52
C ARG A 16 4.54 7.78 5.53
N ALA A 17 3.37 7.74 4.90
CA ALA A 17 3.04 6.73 3.89
C ALA A 17 4.02 6.81 2.71
N ARG A 18 4.25 8.02 2.18
CA ARG A 18 5.23 8.28 1.12
C ARG A 18 6.65 7.81 1.51
N SER A 19 7.10 8.17 2.71
CA SER A 19 8.42 7.76 3.23
C SER A 19 8.54 6.24 3.41
N LEU A 20 7.45 5.57 3.80
CA LEU A 20 7.39 4.11 3.86
C LEU A 20 7.42 3.49 2.46
N SER A 21 6.69 4.07 1.50
CA SER A 21 6.64 3.62 0.11
C SER A 21 8.02 3.69 -0.53
N ASP A 22 8.76 4.77 -0.32
CA ASP A 22 10.11 4.96 -0.84
C ASP A 22 11.07 3.88 -0.34
N ARG A 23 11.10 3.65 0.99
CA ARG A 23 11.91 2.58 1.60
C ARG A 23 11.55 1.20 1.06
N LYS A 24 10.27 0.86 0.97
CA LYS A 24 9.83 -0.44 0.46
C LYS A 24 10.12 -0.60 -1.02
N ASN A 25 10.04 0.47 -1.81
CA ASN A 25 10.33 0.40 -3.23
C ASN A 25 11.80 0.05 -3.46
N GLN A 26 12.73 0.65 -2.69
CA GLN A 26 14.15 0.30 -2.73
C GLN A 26 14.42 -1.20 -2.48
N ASP A 27 13.60 -1.88 -1.66
CA ASP A 27 13.73 -3.32 -1.40
C ASP A 27 13.15 -4.21 -2.52
N TYR A 28 12.32 -3.65 -3.41
CA TYR A 28 11.44 -4.39 -4.32
C TYR A 28 11.50 -3.97 -5.80
N SER A 29 12.22 -2.91 -6.15
CA SER A 29 12.42 -2.46 -7.53
C SER A 29 13.91 -2.40 -7.87
N ASP A 30 14.28 -2.88 -9.06
CA ASP A 30 15.50 -2.37 -9.73
C ASP A 30 15.28 -0.87 -9.99
N ASP A 31 16.36 -0.06 -9.96
CA ASP A 31 16.33 1.42 -9.94
C ASP A 31 15.40 2.11 -10.97
N ASP A 32 14.98 1.39 -12.02
CA ASP A 32 14.19 1.89 -13.15
C ASP A 32 12.70 1.45 -13.20
N ASP A 33 12.22 0.47 -12.40
CA ASP A 33 10.80 0.02 -12.43
C ASP A 33 10.17 -0.20 -11.05
N ALA A 34 9.48 0.84 -10.56
CA ALA A 34 8.70 0.83 -9.31
C ALA A 34 7.58 -0.23 -9.26
N PHE A 35 7.24 -0.86 -10.39
CA PHE A 35 6.22 -1.88 -10.49
C PHE A 35 6.78 -3.27 -10.78
N ALA A 36 8.10 -3.47 -10.85
CA ALA A 36 8.71 -4.74 -11.28
C ALA A 36 8.11 -5.97 -10.56
N ASN A 37 8.05 -5.91 -9.23
CA ASN A 37 7.47 -6.96 -8.39
C ASN A 37 5.95 -7.11 -8.52
N LEU A 38 5.24 -6.07 -8.96
CA LEU A 38 3.81 -6.10 -9.19
C LEU A 38 3.50 -6.63 -10.59
N ASN A 39 4.31 -6.28 -11.59
CA ASN A 39 4.23 -6.78 -12.97
C ASN A 39 4.48 -8.29 -13.04
N LEU A 40 5.30 -8.84 -12.13
CA LEU A 40 5.52 -10.28 -12.03
C LEU A 40 4.22 -11.08 -11.93
N CYS A 41 3.16 -10.53 -11.32
CA CYS A 41 1.86 -11.23 -11.24
C CYS A 41 1.25 -11.54 -12.62
N GLU A 42 1.46 -10.68 -13.61
CA GLU A 42 0.98 -10.91 -14.99
C GLU A 42 1.74 -12.07 -15.65
N VAL A 43 3.01 -12.28 -15.27
CA VAL A 43 3.85 -13.37 -15.78
C VAL A 43 3.50 -14.71 -15.11
N VAL A 44 3.38 -14.73 -13.77
CA VAL A 44 3.18 -15.98 -13.02
C VAL A 44 1.72 -16.42 -12.95
N CYS A 45 0.77 -15.53 -13.22
CA CYS A 45 -0.66 -15.83 -13.18
C CYS A 45 -1.35 -15.39 -14.48
N PRO A 46 -1.36 -16.24 -15.52
CA PRO A 46 -1.99 -15.91 -16.80
C PRO A 46 -3.45 -15.49 -16.62
N GLY A 47 -3.80 -14.31 -17.14
CA GLY A 47 -5.16 -13.73 -17.03
C GLY A 47 -5.36 -12.78 -15.85
N MET A 48 -4.36 -12.59 -14.98
CA MET A 48 -4.36 -11.55 -13.95
C MET A 48 -3.59 -10.32 -14.44
N SER A 49 -4.18 -9.14 -14.29
CA SER A 49 -3.48 -7.85 -14.50
C SER A 49 -2.75 -7.40 -13.23
N CYS A 50 -1.73 -6.56 -13.40
CA CYS A 50 -1.02 -5.90 -12.30
C CYS A 50 -1.97 -5.19 -11.33
N GLU A 51 -3.01 -4.52 -11.84
CA GLU A 51 -4.02 -3.81 -11.06
C GLU A 51 -4.86 -4.78 -10.22
N GLN A 52 -5.26 -5.93 -10.79
CA GLN A 52 -5.92 -6.98 -10.03
C GLN A 52 -5.00 -7.54 -8.94
N GLY A 53 -3.71 -7.75 -9.25
CA GLY A 53 -2.70 -8.13 -8.25
C GLY A 53 -2.59 -7.11 -7.11
N ILE A 54 -2.56 -5.82 -7.42
CA ILE A 54 -2.56 -4.73 -6.43
C ILE A 54 -3.82 -4.79 -5.54
N VAL A 55 -5.01 -4.99 -6.13
CA VAL A 55 -6.26 -5.12 -5.38
C VAL A 55 -6.27 -6.33 -4.46
N VAL A 56 -5.73 -7.48 -4.90
CA VAL A 56 -5.57 -8.66 -4.04
C VAL A 56 -4.68 -8.34 -2.84
N ARG A 57 -3.52 -7.70 -3.06
CA ARG A 57 -2.58 -7.33 -1.99
C ARG A 57 -3.17 -6.31 -1.02
N MET A 58 -3.97 -5.37 -1.52
CA MET A 58 -4.74 -4.44 -0.70
C MET A 58 -5.79 -5.17 0.15
N SER A 59 -6.47 -6.18 -0.43
CA SER A 59 -7.45 -6.99 0.30
C SER A 59 -6.83 -7.74 1.47
N ASP A 60 -5.60 -8.25 1.32
CA ASP A 60 -4.85 -8.88 2.43
C ASP A 60 -4.64 -7.89 3.60
N LYS A 61 -4.37 -6.62 3.29
CA LYS A 61 -4.19 -5.56 4.30
C LYS A 61 -5.50 -5.20 4.98
N LEU A 62 -6.59 -5.08 4.22
CA LEU A 62 -7.92 -4.85 4.80
C LEU A 62 -8.37 -6.01 5.69
N ALA A 63 -8.12 -7.25 5.27
CA ALA A 63 -8.41 -8.43 6.09
C ALA A 63 -7.59 -8.43 7.39
N ARG A 64 -6.32 -8.01 7.33
CA ARG A 64 -5.47 -7.82 8.52
C ARG A 64 -6.02 -6.74 9.44
N LEU A 65 -6.36 -5.57 8.89
CA LEU A 65 -6.94 -4.45 9.64
C LEU A 65 -8.21 -4.89 10.38
N GLY A 66 -9.11 -5.62 9.70
CA GLY A 66 -10.32 -6.17 10.33
C GLY A 66 -10.03 -7.06 11.53
N ARG A 67 -8.94 -7.86 11.49
CA ARG A 67 -8.50 -8.67 12.64
C ARG A 67 -7.93 -7.80 13.76
N LEU A 68 -7.08 -6.82 13.42
CA LEU A 68 -6.42 -5.94 14.39
C LEU A 68 -7.40 -5.03 15.14
N LEU A 69 -8.53 -4.69 14.52
CA LEU A 69 -9.60 -3.95 15.18
C LEU A 69 -10.34 -4.77 16.25
N GLN A 70 -10.22 -6.10 16.21
CA GLN A 70 -10.88 -6.99 17.18
C GLN A 70 -9.93 -7.48 18.28
N ARG A 71 -8.62 -7.41 18.05
CA ARG A 71 -7.55 -7.91 18.94
C ARG A 71 -6.25 -7.19 18.64
N ASP A 72 -5.48 -6.89 19.68
CA ASP A 72 -4.18 -6.26 19.52
C ASP A 72 -3.22 -7.14 18.71
N ALA A 73 -2.33 -6.48 17.96
CA ALA A 73 -1.31 -7.15 17.16
C ALA A 73 -0.39 -7.98 18.07
N SER A 74 -0.20 -9.26 17.77
CA SER A 74 0.81 -10.07 18.44
C SER A 74 2.23 -9.80 17.92
N VAL A 75 2.35 -9.10 16.77
CA VAL A 75 3.62 -8.73 16.13
C VAL A 75 3.70 -7.20 16.05
N PRO A 76 4.74 -6.54 16.61
CA PRO A 76 4.82 -5.08 16.66
C PRO A 76 4.82 -4.39 15.30
N GLU A 77 5.47 -5.00 14.30
CA GLU A 77 5.59 -4.48 12.92
C GLU A 77 4.35 -4.74 12.05
N GLU A 78 3.26 -5.25 12.65
CA GLU A 78 1.96 -5.41 12.02
C GLU A 78 0.88 -4.61 12.77
N SER A 79 1.23 -3.40 13.22
CA SER A 79 0.29 -2.54 13.92
C SER A 79 -0.87 -2.09 13.00
N ILE A 80 -1.93 -1.55 13.61
CA ILE A 80 -3.04 -0.92 12.88
C ILE A 80 -2.51 0.21 11.99
N GLU A 81 -1.58 1.02 12.53
CA GLU A 81 -1.03 2.16 11.82
C GLU A 81 -0.23 1.74 10.59
N ASP A 82 0.67 0.75 10.73
CA ASP A 82 1.44 0.20 9.60
C ASP A 82 0.52 -0.35 8.52
N THR A 83 -0.54 -1.03 8.93
CA THR A 83 -1.53 -1.59 8.00
C THR A 83 -2.29 -0.50 7.25
N LEU A 84 -2.63 0.61 7.91
CA LEU A 84 -3.28 1.75 7.26
C LEU A 84 -2.34 2.48 6.28
N LEU A 85 -1.07 2.65 6.65
CA LEU A 85 -0.04 3.20 5.75
C LEU A 85 0.13 2.33 4.49
N ASP A 86 0.13 1.00 4.65
CA ASP A 86 0.16 0.06 3.52
C ASP A 86 -1.04 0.22 2.60
N VAL A 87 -2.26 0.36 3.15
CA VAL A 87 -3.47 0.56 2.34
C VAL A 87 -3.37 1.85 1.52
N VAL A 88 -2.89 2.96 2.12
CA VAL A 88 -2.63 4.21 1.40
C VAL A 88 -1.64 4.00 0.26
N ASN A 89 -0.52 3.32 0.53
CA ASN A 89 0.51 3.09 -0.49
C ASN A 89 0.02 2.20 -1.64
N TYR A 90 -0.73 1.13 -1.36
CA TYR A 90 -1.33 0.30 -2.43
C TYR A 90 -2.38 1.07 -3.25
N ALA A 91 -3.11 2.01 -2.64
CA ALA A 91 -4.02 2.89 -3.37
C ALA A 91 -3.25 3.85 -4.30
N VAL A 92 -2.13 4.41 -3.84
CA VAL A 92 -1.23 5.24 -4.66
C VAL A 92 -0.62 4.43 -5.80
N LEU A 93 -0.14 3.22 -5.54
CA LEU A 93 0.39 2.31 -6.57
C LEU A 93 -0.65 2.01 -7.65
N LEU A 94 -1.89 1.72 -7.26
CA LEU A 94 -2.98 1.50 -8.20
C LEU A 94 -3.26 2.75 -9.05
N ALA A 95 -3.33 3.92 -8.42
CA ALA A 95 -3.55 5.18 -9.12
C ALA A 95 -2.42 5.49 -10.11
N ALA A 96 -1.17 5.29 -9.72
CA ALA A 96 0.00 5.49 -10.57
C ALA A 96 0.05 4.47 -11.73
N ARG A 97 -0.31 3.20 -11.49
CA ARG A 97 -0.40 2.20 -12.56
C ARG A 97 -1.46 2.59 -13.58
N ARG A 98 -2.61 3.07 -13.12
CA ARG A 98 -3.71 3.52 -13.97
C ARG A 98 -3.41 4.79 -14.75
N SER A 99 -2.57 5.70 -14.25
CA SER A 99 -2.22 6.92 -14.99
C SER A 99 -1.26 6.66 -16.16
N GLN A 100 -0.59 5.49 -16.18
CA GLN A 100 0.35 5.08 -17.23
C GLN A 100 -0.30 4.24 -18.34
N ARG A 101 -1.56 3.81 -18.19
CA ARG A 101 -2.31 3.09 -19.23
C ARG A 101 -3.35 4.03 -19.85
N PRO A 102 -3.24 4.36 -21.16
CA PRO A 102 -4.21 5.22 -21.85
C PRO A 102 -5.59 4.58 -21.97
#